data_AF-A0A9E5PUB9-F1
#
_entry.id   AF-A0A9E5PUB9-F1
#
_cell.length_a   1.000
_cell.length_b   1.000
_cell.length_c   1.000
_cell.angle_alpha   90.00
_cell.angle_beta   90.00
_cell.angle_gamma   90.00
#
_symmetry.space_group_name_H-M   'P 1'
#
loop_
_entity.id
_entity.type
_entity.pdbx_description
1 polymer ?
#
loop_
_entity_poly.entity_id
_entity_poly.type
_entity_poly.pdbx_seq_one_letter_code
_entity_poly.pdbx_strand_id
1 'polypeptide(L)' 'MPELPEVETTRRGIAPLLEGRRVRAVVVREPRLRWPVPPALARELPG' A
#
# COMPACT_ATOMS: atom_id res chain seq x y z
N MET A 1 -8.79 -9.33 -11.83
CA MET A 1 -9.25 -8.49 -10.70
C MET A 1 -9.66 -9.45 -9.61
N PRO A 2 -9.14 -9.35 -8.38
CA PRO A 2 -9.62 -10.17 -7.27
C PRO A 2 -11.08 -9.85 -6.98
N GLU A 3 -11.85 -10.82 -6.51
CA GLU A 3 -13.20 -10.57 -6.02
C GLU A 3 -13.16 -10.11 -4.54
N LEU A 4 -14.34 -9.73 -4.01
CA LEU A 4 -14.45 -9.24 -2.64
C LEU A 4 -13.89 -10.22 -1.59
N PRO A 5 -14.10 -11.55 -1.70
CA PRO A 5 -13.54 -12.50 -0.73
C PRO A 5 -12.00 -12.51 -0.69
N GLU A 6 -11.31 -12.43 -1.83
CA GLU A 6 -9.83 -12.39 -1.83
C GLU A 6 -9.29 -11.07 -1.27
N VAL A 7 -9.99 -9.96 -1.56
CA VAL A 7 -9.63 -8.64 -1.00
C VAL A 7 -9.74 -8.65 0.53
N GLU A 8 -10.82 -9.20 1.09
CA GLU A 8 -10.99 -9.27 2.55
C GLU A 8 -10.00 -10.22 3.21
N THR A 9 -9.69 -11.35 2.54
CA THR A 9 -8.65 -12.28 3.01
C THR A 9 -7.29 -11.57 3.10
N THR A 10 -6.93 -10.82 2.06
CA THR A 10 -5.68 -10.04 2.04
C THR A 10 -5.68 -8.97 3.12
N ARG A 11 -6.78 -8.21 3.27
CA ARG A 11 -6.93 -7.17 4.28
C ARG A 11 -6.73 -7.72 5.69
N ARG A 12 -7.44 -8.80 6.05
CA ARG A 12 -7.33 -9.44 7.38
C ARG A 12 -5.95 -10.04 7.63
N GLY A 13 -5.30 -10.56 6.60
CA GLY A 13 -3.95 -11.15 6.70
C GLY A 13 -2.86 -10.12 7.01
N ILE A 14 -2.93 -8.93 6.40
CA ILE A 14 -1.87 -7.91 6.58
C ILE A 14 -2.12 -6.96 7.76
N ALA A 15 -3.37 -6.70 8.13
CA ALA A 15 -3.74 -5.76 9.20
C ALA A 15 -2.96 -5.94 10.52
N PRO A 16 -2.93 -7.13 11.16
CA PRO A 16 -2.21 -7.31 12.43
C PRO A 16 -0.70 -7.15 12.30
N LEU A 17 -0.16 -7.21 11.07
CA LEU A 17 1.24 -6.99 10.77
C LEU A 17 1.56 -5.54 10.46
N LEU A 18 0.60 -4.63 10.35
CA LEU A 18 0.85 -3.25 9.91
C LEU A 18 0.26 -2.19 10.85
N GLU A 19 -0.87 -2.50 11.49
CA GLU A 19 -1.53 -1.57 12.42
C GLU A 19 -0.60 -1.14 13.57
N GLY A 20 -0.60 0.17 13.87
CA GLY A 20 0.27 0.77 14.88
C GLY A 20 1.74 0.96 14.47
N ARG A 21 2.16 0.45 13.30
CA ARG A 21 3.52 0.69 12.78
C ARG A 21 3.60 2.00 12.00
N ARG A 22 4.80 2.58 11.97
CA ARG A 22 5.13 3.78 11.18
C ARG A 22 5.81 3.42 9.88
N VAL A 23 5.52 4.16 8.82
CA VAL A 23 6.15 3.96 7.52
C VAL A 23 7.52 4.64 7.55
N ARG A 24 8.60 3.87 7.39
CA ARG A 24 9.97 4.43 7.40
C ARG A 24 10.35 5.06 6.06
N ALA A 25 9.95 4.44 4.95
CA ALA A 25 10.30 4.84 3.60
C ALA A 25 9.35 4.17 2.61
N VAL A 26 9.24 4.75 1.40
CA VAL A 26 8.48 4.19 0.28
C VAL A 26 9.40 4.14 -0.93
N VAL A 27 9.39 3.01 -1.64
CA VAL A 27 10.15 2.81 -2.87
C VAL A 27 9.18 2.46 -4.00
N VAL A 28 9.02 3.35 -4.96
CA VAL A 28 8.18 3.13 -6.15
C VAL A 28 9.08 2.69 -7.30
N ARG A 29 8.93 1.44 -7.75
CA ARG A 29 9.71 0.88 -8.87
C ARG A 29 8.96 0.91 -10.21
N GLU A 30 7.63 0.93 -10.17
CA GLU A 30 6.77 1.03 -11.35
C GLU A 30 5.65 2.04 -11.04
N PRO A 31 5.76 3.29 -11.54
CA PRO A 31 4.76 4.32 -11.28
C PRO A 31 3.53 4.25 -12.20
N ARG A 32 3.54 3.46 -13.28
CA ARG A 32 2.53 3.47 -14.35
C ARG A 32 1.42 2.43 -14.16
N LEU A 33 0.77 2.44 -12.99
CA LEU A 33 -0.44 1.64 -12.76
C LEU A 33 -1.63 2.23 -13.56
N ARG A 34 -2.80 1.54 -13.56
CA ARG A 34 -4.04 2.05 -14.20
C ARG A 34 -4.32 3.51 -13.85
N TRP A 35 -4.05 3.88 -12.59
CA TRP A 35 -3.88 5.26 -12.15
C TRP A 35 -2.43 5.44 -11.70
N PRO A 36 -1.68 6.42 -12.23
CA PRO A 36 -0.29 6.61 -11.86
C PRO A 36 -0.11 6.81 -10.35
N VAL A 37 0.98 6.27 -9.81
CA VAL A 37 1.36 6.50 -8.41
C VAL A 37 1.74 7.99 -8.27
N PRO A 38 1.17 8.74 -7.29
CA PRO A 38 1.51 10.14 -7.10
C PRO A 38 3.01 10.33 -6.85
N PRO A 39 3.69 11.25 -7.56
CA PRO A 39 5.13 11.48 -7.39
C PRO A 39 5.52 11.87 -5.96
N ALA A 40 4.61 12.53 -5.24
CA ALA A 40 4.86 13.00 -3.87
C ALA A 40 4.68 11.92 -2.79
N LEU A 41 4.11 10.75 -3.12
CA LEU A 41 3.79 9.69 -2.15
C LEU A 41 4.99 9.27 -1.32
N ALA A 42 6.16 9.15 -1.95
CA ALA A 42 7.37 8.70 -1.28
C ALA A 42 7.92 9.70 -0.27
N ARG A 43 7.54 10.98 -0.40
CA ARG A 43 7.87 12.05 0.53
C ARG A 43 6.81 12.22 1.62
N GLU A 44 5.54 12.02 1.28
CA GLU A 44 4.41 12.37 2.15
C GLU A 44 3.99 11.25 3.11
N LEU A 45 4.17 9.98 2.72
CA LEU A 45 3.73 8.86 3.54
C LEU A 45 4.67 8.50 4.72
N PRO A 46 6.01 8.57 4.60
CA PRO A 46 6.88 8.25 5.73
C PRO A 46 6.65 9.16 6.95
N GLY A 47 6.54 8.57 8.14
CA GLY A 47 6.15 9.24 9.38
C GLY A 47 5.43 8.31 10.35
#